data_AF-M0E8K6-F1
#
_entry.id   AF-M0E8K6-F1
#
_cell.length_a   1.000
_cell.length_b   1.000
_cell.length_c   1.000
_cell.angle_alpha   90.00
_cell.angle_beta   90.00
_cell.angle_gamma   90.00
#
_symmetry.space_group_name_H-M   'P 1'
#
loop_
_entity.id
_entity.type
_entity.pdbx_description
1 polymer ?
#
loop_
_entity_poly.entity_id
_entity_poly.type
_entity_poly.pdbx_seq_one_letter_code
_entity_poly.pdbx_strand_id
1 'polypeptide(L)' 'MKSTRKGLRDGDLFKDTYERLNCADCEKVLKKQNDPDEVFSVRVCPECEAEFKELR' A
#
# COMPACT_ATOMS: atom_id res chain seq x y z
N MET A 1 -11.26 0.39 1.35
CA MET A 1 -9.87 -0.07 1.30
C MET A 1 -9.75 -1.32 0.41
N LYS A 2 -8.94 -1.25 -0.66
CA LYS A 2 -8.58 -2.44 -1.49
C LYS A 2 -7.39 -3.17 -0.84
N SER A 3 -7.10 -4.42 -1.22
CA SER A 3 -5.85 -5.06 -0.80
C SER A 3 -4.66 -4.58 -1.64
N THR A 4 -3.43 -4.67 -1.10
CA THR A 4 -2.20 -4.35 -1.85
C THR A 4 -2.07 -5.18 -3.13
N ARG A 5 -2.46 -6.46 -3.09
CA ARG A 5 -2.54 -7.34 -4.27
C ARG A 5 -3.51 -6.82 -5.33
N LYS A 6 -4.67 -6.31 -4.92
CA LYS A 6 -5.64 -5.72 -5.85
C LYS A 6 -5.13 -4.38 -6.40
N GLY A 7 -4.52 -3.53 -5.58
CA GLY A 7 -3.90 -2.28 -6.02
C GLY A 7 -2.82 -2.50 -7.08
N LEU A 8 -1.98 -3.52 -6.91
CA LEU A 8 -0.97 -3.91 -7.92
C LEU A 8 -1.60 -4.39 -9.23
N ARG A 9 -2.76 -5.05 -9.18
CA ARG A 9 -3.46 -5.55 -10.37
C ARG A 9 -4.23 -4.46 -11.10
N ASP A 10 -4.85 -3.55 -10.34
CA ASP A 10 -5.62 -2.43 -10.86
C ASP A 10 -4.71 -1.31 -11.42
N GLY A 11 -3.41 -1.34 -11.08
CA GLY A 11 -2.44 -0.33 -11.48
C GLY A 11 -2.33 0.84 -10.50
N ASP A 12 -3.09 0.84 -9.40
CA ASP A 12 -3.04 1.84 -8.33
C ASP A 12 -1.70 1.81 -7.54
N LEU A 13 -1.02 0.66 -7.57
CA LEU A 13 0.27 0.44 -6.92
C LEU A 13 1.27 -0.14 -7.92
N PHE A 14 2.55 0.13 -7.70
CA PHE A 14 3.65 -0.57 -8.36
C PHE A 14 4.76 -0.93 -7.35
N LYS A 15 5.62 -1.87 -7.74
CA LYS A 15 6.83 -2.21 -6.98
C LYS A 15 8.03 -1.52 -7.62
N ASP A 16 8.86 -0.90 -6.81
CA ASP A 16 10.17 -0.41 -7.28
C ASP A 16 11.21 -1.55 -7.36
N THR A 17 12.44 -1.20 -7.72
CA THR A 17 13.58 -2.11 -7.83
C THR A 17 13.95 -2.80 -6.51
N TYR A 18 13.48 -2.28 -5.37
CA TYR A 18 13.66 -2.84 -4.03
C TYR A 18 12.41 -3.55 -3.52
N GLU A 19 11.46 -3.84 -4.41
CA GLU A 19 10.16 -4.44 -4.11
C GLU A 19 9.29 -3.65 -3.12
N ARG A 20 9.53 -2.34 -2.96
CA ARG A 20 8.71 -1.49 -2.10
C ARG A 20 7.43 -1.11 -2.84
N LEU A 21 6.32 -1.09 -2.10
CA LEU A 21 5.04 -0.62 -2.63
C LEU A 21 5.07 0.90 -2.77
N ASN A 22 4.89 1.36 -3.99
CA ASN A 22 4.78 2.77 -4.35
C ASN A 22 3.39 3.05 -4.92
N CYS A 23 2.89 4.26 -4.67
CA CYS A 23 1.63 4.75 -5.21
C CYS A 23 1.83 5.12 -6.67
N ALA A 24 0.97 4.64 -7.57
CA ALA A 24 1.09 4.93 -8.99
C ALA A 24 0.80 6.40 -9.33
N ASP A 25 -0.01 7.10 -8.53
CA ASP A 25 -0.41 8.48 -8.80
C ASP A 25 0.69 9.51 -8.45
N CYS A 26 1.42 9.29 -7.36
CA CYS A 26 2.37 10.25 -6.81
C CYS A 26 3.80 9.71 -6.64
N GLU A 27 4.03 8.46 -7.02
CA GLU A 27 5.34 7.77 -6.98
C GLU A 27 6.01 7.74 -5.60
N LYS A 28 5.23 7.91 -4.51
CA LYS A 28 5.74 7.85 -3.14
C LYS A 28 5.62 6.43 -2.57
N VAL A 29 6.60 6.07 -1.77
CA VAL A 29 6.61 4.81 -1.00
C VAL A 29 5.48 4.85 0.03
N LEU A 30 4.67 3.80 0.06
CA LEU A 30 3.60 3.67 1.04
C LEU A 30 4.18 3.39 2.43
N LYS A 31 3.71 4.17 3.41
CA LYS A 31 3.99 3.94 4.82
C LYS A 31 3.18 2.74 5.30
N LYS A 32 3.73 2.01 6.27
CA LYS A 32 3.06 0.88 6.90
C LYS A 32 2.56 1.30 8.27
N GLN A 33 1.28 1.07 8.52
CA GLN A 33 0.64 1.20 9.82
C GLN A 33 0.22 -0.19 10.29
N ASN A 34 0.66 -0.55 11.49
CA ASN A 34 0.29 -1.81 12.14
C ASN A 34 -0.53 -1.49 13.37
N ASP A 35 -1.69 -2.12 13.47
CA ASP A 35 -2.49 -2.11 14.67
C ASP A 35 -2.27 -3.46 15.39
N PRO A 36 -1.88 -3.47 16.68
CA PRO A 36 -1.65 -4.70 17.43
C PRO A 36 -2.91 -5.56 17.61
N ASP A 37 -4.10 -4.98 17.49
CA ASP A 37 -5.38 -5.70 17.62
C ASP A 37 -5.88 -6.26 16.27
N GLU A 38 -5.22 -5.92 15.17
CA GLU A 38 -5.61 -6.35 13.82
C GLU A 38 -4.67 -7.41 13.24
N VAL A 39 -5.26 -8.39 12.54
CA VAL A 39 -4.52 -9.45 11.83
C VAL A 39 -3.91 -9.01 10.50
N PHE A 40 -3.98 -7.72 10.19
CA PHE A 40 -3.52 -7.14 8.94
C PHE A 40 -2.77 -5.84 9.17
N SER A 41 -1.97 -5.46 8.18
CA SER A 41 -1.33 -4.16 8.14
C SER A 41 -2.02 -3.25 7.14
N VAL A 42 -1.96 -1.95 7.36
CA VAL A 42 -2.44 -0.95 6.41
C VAL A 42 -1.23 -0.27 5.76
N ARG A 43 -1.27 -0.13 4.43
CA ARG A 43 -0.33 0.65 3.65
C ARG A 43 -0.99 1.97 3.27
N VAL A 44 -0.41 3.09 3.69
CA VAL A 44 -0.97 4.43 3.47
C VAL A 44 -0.03 5.26 2.62
N CYS A 45 -0.55 5.84 1.55
CA CYS A 45 0.17 6.82 0.76
C CYS A 45 0.24 8.17 1.52
N PRO A 46 1.43 8.76 1.73
CA PRO A 46 1.55 9.99 2.50
C PRO A 46 1.00 11.25 1.79
N GLU A 47 0.77 11.19 0.48
CA GLU A 47 0.31 12.34 -0.32
C GLU A 47 -1.16 12.18 -0.74
N CYS A 48 -1.52 11.01 -1.28
CA CYS A 48 -2.87 10.75 -1.77
C CYS A 48 -3.83 10.27 -0.66
N GLU A 49 -3.31 10.02 0.55
CA GLU A 49 -4.03 9.39 1.67
C GLU A 49 -4.68 8.04 1.32
N ALA A 50 -4.28 7.45 0.19
CA ALA A 50 -4.81 6.18 -0.29
C ALA A 50 -4.38 5.04 0.63
N GLU A 51 -5.35 4.25 1.07
CA GLU A 51 -5.11 3.16 2.01
C GLU A 51 -5.36 1.78 1.38
N PHE A 52 -4.43 0.86 1.65
CA PHE A 52 -4.44 -0.50 1.13
C PHE A 52 -4.21 -1.53 2.24
N LYS A 53 -5.01 -2.60 2.23
CA LYS A 53 -4.89 -3.72 3.17
C LYS A 53 -3.78 -4.66 2.75
N GLU A 54 -2.79 -4.86 3.61
CA GLU A 54 -1.74 -5.86 3.46
C GLU A 54 -2.06 -7.04 4.39
N LEU A 55 -2.57 -8.12 3.79
CA LEU A 55 -2.79 -9.39 4.47
C LEU A 55 -1.44 -10.13 4.53
N ARG A 56 -1.04 -10.57 5.73
CA ARG A 56 0.20 -11.33 5.96
C ARG A 56 0.11 -12.73 5.37
#